data_AF-A0AAE3XAE6-F1
#
_entry.id   AF-A0AAE3XAE6-F1
#
_cell.length_a   1.000
_cell.length_b   1.000
_cell.length_c   1.000
_cell.angle_alpha   90.00
_cell.angle_beta   90.00
_cell.angle_gamma   90.00
#
_symmetry.space_group_name_H-M   'P 1'
#
loop_
_entity.id
_entity.type
_entity.pdbx_description
1 polymer ?
#
loop_
_entity_poly.entity_id
_entity_poly.type
_entity_poly.pdbx_seq_one_letter_code
_entity_poly.pdbx_strand_id
1 'polypeptide(L)'
;MDSGIAKLVEHLIAARRQGDIGHLITQVRVLDDKSRQEALSLAWRRMQETQGQDQEEALDVGRMIVGDAPTSFLNEVLIAPFPDDLKIYACWLLEGWGDASSLLALQQLLHSPVGPNVKQAALLPLAMIKDVSVDDVLLEATLDDDEAVTELARELLEERRR
;
A
#
# COMPACT_ATOMS: atom_id res chain seq x y z
N MET A 1 -28.58 13.33 -1.28
CA MET A 1 -27.77 14.55 -1.43
C MET A 1 -26.34 14.07 -1.56
N ASP A 2 -25.78 14.03 -2.77
CA ASP A 2 -24.35 13.72 -2.93
C ASP A 2 -23.55 14.87 -2.32
N SER A 3 -22.77 14.55 -1.29
CA SER A 3 -21.88 15.51 -0.65
C SER A 3 -20.87 16.01 -1.68
N GLY A 4 -20.42 17.27 -1.55
CA GLY A 4 -19.36 17.80 -2.43
C GLY A 4 -18.09 16.94 -2.41
N ILE A 5 -17.86 16.21 -1.32
CA ILE A 5 -16.75 15.28 -1.14
C ILE A 5 -16.87 14.05 -2.03
N ALA A 6 -18.07 13.47 -2.17
CA ALA A 6 -18.29 12.35 -3.09
C ALA A 6 -17.94 12.74 -4.53
N LYS A 7 -18.39 13.92 -4.98
CA LYS A 7 -18.04 14.44 -6.31
C LYS A 7 -16.55 14.69 -6.47
N LEU A 8 -15.88 15.17 -5.42
CA LEU A 8 -14.43 15.35 -5.42
C LEU A 8 -13.73 14.00 -5.60
N VAL A 9 -14.06 12.97 -4.82
CA VAL A 9 -13.41 11.65 -4.92
C VAL A 9 -13.58 11.04 -6.30
N GLU A 10 -14.79 11.05 -6.86
CA GLU A 10 -15.02 10.56 -8.23
C GLU A 10 -14.24 11.36 -9.27
N HIS A 11 -14.11 12.68 -9.08
CA HIS A 11 -13.30 13.52 -9.96
C HIS A 11 -11.81 13.19 -9.85
N LEU A 12 -11.29 12.92 -8.65
CA LEU A 12 -9.89 12.51 -8.44
C LEU A 12 -9.59 11.17 -9.12
N ILE A 13 -10.51 10.20 -9.03
CA ILE A 13 -10.36 8.89 -9.69
C ILE A 13 -10.36 9.05 -11.21
N ALA A 14 -11.31 9.82 -11.75
CA ALA A 14 -11.36 10.10 -13.18
C ALA A 14 -10.09 10.83 -13.67
N ALA A 15 -9.58 11.79 -12.90
CA ALA A 15 -8.34 12.50 -13.21
C ALA A 15 -7.11 11.57 -13.13
N ARG A 16 -7.05 10.67 -12.15
CA ARG A 16 -5.98 9.67 -12.02
C ARG A 16 -5.89 8.76 -13.24
N ARG A 17 -7.03 8.30 -13.74
CA ARG A 17 -7.16 7.50 -14.96
C ARG A 17 -6.63 8.23 -16.20
N GLN A 18 -6.84 9.54 -16.25
CA GLN A 18 -6.42 10.39 -17.36
C GLN A 18 -4.96 10.86 -17.25
N GLY A 19 -4.28 10.55 -16.14
CA GLY A 19 -2.92 11.01 -15.88
C GLY A 19 -2.82 12.49 -15.49
N ASP A 20 -3.93 13.11 -15.08
CA ASP A 20 -4.03 14.55 -14.80
C ASP A 20 -4.40 14.82 -13.33
N ILE A 21 -3.93 13.99 -12.40
CA ILE A 21 -4.29 14.16 -10.98
C ILE A 21 -3.54 15.33 -10.30
N GLY A 22 -2.41 15.76 -10.88
CA GLY A 22 -1.49 16.70 -10.24
C GLY A 22 -2.11 18.07 -9.92
N HIS A 23 -3.02 18.56 -10.75
CA HIS A 23 -3.67 19.86 -10.54
C HIS A 23 -4.73 19.83 -9.42
N LEU A 24 -5.14 18.64 -8.96
CA LEU A 24 -6.16 18.46 -7.92
C LEU A 24 -5.57 18.29 -6.52
N ILE A 25 -4.25 18.12 -6.39
CA ILE A 25 -3.56 17.99 -5.10
C ILE A 25 -3.85 19.18 -4.18
N THR A 26 -3.95 20.39 -4.73
CA THR A 26 -4.26 21.60 -3.95
C THR A 26 -5.65 21.53 -3.32
N GLN A 27 -6.64 20.94 -4.01
CA GLN A 27 -8.01 20.78 -3.48
C GLN A 27 -8.04 19.79 -2.32
N VAL A 28 -7.24 18.73 -2.39
CA VAL A 28 -7.11 17.73 -1.32
C VAL A 28 -6.36 18.28 -0.10
N ARG A 29 -5.36 19.14 -0.31
CA ARG A 29 -4.58 19.76 0.77
C ARG A 29 -5.40 20.69 1.65
N VAL A 30 -6.44 21.33 1.12
CA VAL A 30 -7.28 22.28 1.87
C VAL A 30 -8.47 21.63 2.60
N LEU A 31 -8.65 20.31 2.49
CA LEU A 31 -9.70 19.60 3.22
C LEU A 31 -9.45 19.66 4.73
N ASP A 32 -10.49 19.99 5.49
CA ASP A 32 -10.50 19.78 6.94
C ASP A 32 -10.52 18.28 7.29
N ASP A 33 -10.24 17.96 8.56
CA ASP A 33 -10.09 16.57 9.02
C ASP A 33 -11.35 15.73 8.75
N LYS A 34 -12.54 16.32 8.94
CA LYS A 34 -13.81 15.63 8.72
C LYS A 34 -14.00 15.29 7.24
N SER A 35 -13.76 16.26 6.36
CA SER A 35 -13.88 16.10 4.92
C SER A 35 -12.83 15.13 4.38
N ARG A 36 -11.61 15.16 4.94
CA ARG A 36 -10.54 14.21 4.63
C ARG A 36 -10.93 12.79 5.01
N GLN A 37 -11.48 12.59 6.21
CA GLN A 37 -11.92 11.26 6.66
C GLN A 37 -13.11 10.74 5.83
N GLU A 38 -14.04 11.61 5.44
CA GLU A 38 -15.12 11.27 4.51
C GLU A 38 -14.56 10.86 3.15
N ALA A 39 -13.62 11.62 2.59
CA ALA A 39 -12.98 11.31 1.32
C ALA A 39 -12.21 9.98 1.35
N LEU A 40 -11.46 9.70 2.44
CA LEU A 40 -10.76 8.42 2.64
C LEU A 40 -11.74 7.26 2.70
N SER A 41 -12.86 7.42 3.42
CA SER A 41 -13.89 6.38 3.53
C SER A 41 -14.52 6.06 2.18
N LEU A 42 -14.68 7.07 1.31
CA LEU A 42 -15.20 6.90 -0.03
C LEU A 42 -14.18 6.24 -0.97
N ALA A 43 -12.90 6.64 -0.92
CA ALA A 43 -11.84 5.96 -1.67
C ALA A 43 -11.71 4.49 -1.25
N TRP A 44 -11.78 4.20 0.05
CA TRP A 44 -11.78 2.85 0.59
C TRP A 44 -12.97 2.02 0.10
N ARG A 45 -14.19 2.57 0.18
CA ARG A 45 -15.38 1.92 -0.37
C ARG A 45 -15.21 1.63 -1.86
N ARG A 46 -14.65 2.57 -2.62
CA ARG A 46 -14.44 2.38 -4.05
C ARG A 46 -13.46 1.24 -4.34
N MET A 47 -12.40 1.08 -3.54
CA MET A 47 -11.52 -0.10 -3.63
C MET A 47 -12.30 -1.40 -3.38
N GLN A 48 -13.27 -1.42 -2.47
CA GLN A 48 -14.08 -2.61 -2.20
C GLN A 48 -15.09 -2.93 -3.32
N GLU A 49 -15.55 -1.92 -4.05
CA GLU A 49 -16.59 -2.03 -5.07
C GLU A 49 -16.05 -2.20 -6.50
N THR A 50 -14.73 -2.12 -6.69
CA THR A 50 -14.07 -2.17 -8.00
C THR A 50 -13.02 -3.28 -8.07
N GLN A 51 -12.50 -3.51 -9.28
CA GLN A 51 -11.49 -4.53 -9.56
C GLN A 51 -10.46 -4.01 -10.57
N GLY A 52 -9.27 -4.61 -10.56
CA GLY A 52 -8.19 -4.28 -11.48
C GLY A 52 -7.79 -2.80 -11.40
N GLN A 53 -7.61 -2.17 -12.55
CA GLN A 53 -7.13 -0.79 -12.65
C GLN A 53 -8.01 0.22 -11.89
N ASP A 54 -9.34 0.06 -11.88
CA ASP A 54 -10.23 0.96 -11.13
C ASP A 54 -9.98 0.89 -9.61
N GLN A 55 -9.56 -0.28 -9.12
CA GLN A 55 -9.22 -0.51 -7.71
C GLN A 55 -7.89 0.16 -7.34
N GLU A 56 -6.90 0.07 -8.23
CA GLU A 56 -5.60 0.75 -8.09
C GLU A 56 -5.76 2.28 -8.13
N GLU A 57 -6.62 2.80 -9.02
CA GLU A 57 -6.93 4.23 -9.10
C GLU A 57 -7.55 4.74 -7.78
N ALA A 58 -8.46 3.95 -7.18
CA ALA A 58 -9.04 4.28 -5.88
C ALA A 58 -7.98 4.24 -4.75
N LEU A 59 -7.05 3.28 -4.79
CA LEU A 59 -5.92 3.23 -3.85
C LEU A 59 -5.04 4.48 -3.95
N ASP A 60 -4.68 4.88 -5.17
CA ASP A 60 -3.88 6.09 -5.41
C ASP A 60 -4.56 7.36 -4.91
N VAL A 61 -5.88 7.46 -5.12
CA VAL A 61 -6.67 8.58 -4.58
C VAL A 61 -6.67 8.56 -3.06
N GLY A 62 -6.88 7.41 -2.43
CA GLY A 62 -6.78 7.27 -0.97
C GLY A 62 -5.41 7.71 -0.44
N ARG A 63 -4.33 7.23 -1.06
CA ARG A 63 -2.94 7.63 -0.74
C ARG A 63 -2.75 9.13 -0.84
N MET A 64 -3.23 9.76 -1.92
CA MET A 64 -3.14 11.21 -2.11
C MET A 64 -3.92 11.99 -1.05
N ILE A 65 -5.08 11.48 -0.61
CA ILE A 65 -5.87 12.11 0.45
C ILE A 65 -5.15 12.08 1.80
N VAL A 66 -4.42 11.01 2.11
CA VAL A 66 -3.56 10.95 3.29
C VAL A 66 -2.36 11.90 3.17
N GLY A 67 -1.80 12.04 1.97
CA GLY A 67 -0.74 12.99 1.68
C GLY A 67 0.65 12.45 2.04
N ASP A 68 1.45 13.25 2.75
CA ASP A 68 2.90 13.02 2.94
C ASP A 68 3.23 11.87 3.93
N ALA A 69 2.23 11.20 4.51
CA ALA A 69 2.42 10.07 5.43
C ALA A 69 1.43 8.93 5.14
N PRO A 70 1.50 8.29 3.95
CA PRO A 70 0.51 7.31 3.52
C PRO A 70 0.61 5.95 4.22
N THR A 71 1.65 5.74 5.02
CA THR A 71 2.07 4.44 5.57
C THR A 71 0.95 3.73 6.33
N SER A 72 0.25 4.41 7.23
CA SER A 72 -0.86 3.80 7.99
C SER A 72 -1.98 3.30 7.06
N PHE A 73 -2.31 4.07 6.02
CA PHE A 73 -3.35 3.69 5.08
C PHE A 73 -2.92 2.53 4.19
N LEU A 74 -1.67 2.51 3.72
CA LEU A 74 -1.14 1.39 2.94
C LEU A 74 -1.05 0.11 3.79
N ASN A 75 -0.69 0.20 5.06
CA ASN A 75 -0.69 -0.93 5.99
C ASN A 75 -2.09 -1.54 6.15
N GLU A 76 -3.13 -0.71 6.25
CA GLU A 76 -4.53 -1.16 6.28
C GLU A 76 -4.91 -1.92 5.00
N VAL A 77 -4.43 -1.47 3.83
CA VAL A 77 -4.67 -2.14 2.54
C VAL A 77 -3.98 -3.52 2.50
N LEU A 78 -2.74 -3.65 3.00
CA LEU A 78 -2.03 -4.93 3.01
C LEU A 78 -2.75 -6.02 3.81
N ILE A 79 -3.33 -5.66 4.95
CA ILE A 79 -3.99 -6.60 5.87
C ILE A 79 -5.46 -6.85 5.53
N ALA A 80 -6.06 -5.99 4.70
CA ALA A 80 -7.43 -6.16 4.23
C ALA A 80 -7.55 -7.33 3.23
N PRO A 81 -8.77 -7.89 3.04
CA PRO A 81 -9.04 -8.99 2.12
C PRO A 81 -9.14 -8.49 0.66
N PHE A 82 -8.15 -7.72 0.22
CA PHE A 82 -8.00 -7.30 -1.17
C PHE A 82 -7.27 -8.36 -2.00
N PRO A 83 -7.46 -8.38 -3.34
CA PRO A 83 -6.77 -9.32 -4.21
C PRO A 83 -5.26 -9.10 -4.20
N ASP A 84 -4.51 -10.16 -4.54
CA ASP A 84 -3.05 -10.18 -4.59
C ASP A 84 -2.46 -9.03 -5.43
N ASP A 85 -3.06 -8.72 -6.58
CA ASP A 85 -2.61 -7.62 -7.45
C ASP A 85 -2.61 -6.26 -6.73
N LEU A 86 -3.66 -5.97 -5.95
CA LEU A 86 -3.73 -4.71 -5.20
C LEU A 86 -2.71 -4.70 -4.04
N LYS A 87 -2.47 -5.85 -3.42
CA LYS A 87 -1.45 -5.98 -2.35
C LYS A 87 -0.05 -5.77 -2.89
N ILE A 88 0.26 -6.34 -4.07
CA ILE A 88 1.53 -6.11 -4.78
C ILE A 88 1.68 -4.62 -5.08
N TYR A 89 0.63 -3.98 -5.61
CA TYR A 89 0.66 -2.55 -5.90
C TYR A 89 0.88 -1.71 -4.63
N ALA A 90 0.22 -2.05 -3.52
CA ALA A 90 0.44 -1.40 -2.22
C ALA A 90 1.86 -1.59 -1.68
N CYS A 91 2.48 -2.77 -1.89
CA CYS A 91 3.88 -3.01 -1.55
C CYS A 91 4.84 -2.11 -2.35
N TRP A 92 4.63 -1.96 -3.66
CA TRP A 92 5.41 -1.03 -4.49
C TRP A 92 5.25 0.42 -4.04
N LEU A 93 4.04 0.82 -3.64
CA LEU A 93 3.82 2.13 -3.05
C LEU A 93 4.56 2.29 -1.71
N LEU A 94 4.67 1.24 -0.91
CA LEU A 94 5.41 1.27 0.35
C LEU A 94 6.93 1.31 0.17
N GLU A 95 7.50 0.84 -0.94
CA GLU A 95 8.97 0.86 -1.16
C GLU A 95 9.56 2.27 -0.97
N GLY A 96 8.83 3.33 -1.34
CA GLY A 96 9.23 4.72 -1.16
C GLY A 96 8.84 5.38 0.17
N TRP A 97 8.02 4.74 1.01
CA TRP A 97 7.35 5.36 2.17
C TRP A 97 7.34 4.50 3.44
N GLY A 98 7.71 3.24 3.34
CA GLY A 98 7.72 2.27 4.42
C GLY A 98 8.64 2.72 5.53
N ASP A 99 8.13 2.63 6.76
CA ASP A 99 8.87 2.91 7.98
C ASP A 99 8.63 1.79 9.00
N ALA A 100 9.16 1.95 10.21
CA ALA A 100 9.00 0.95 11.28
C ALA A 100 7.54 0.59 11.58
N SER A 101 6.57 1.48 11.32
CA SER A 101 5.14 1.18 11.51
C SER A 101 4.60 0.16 10.50
N SER A 102 5.29 -0.04 9.37
CA SER A 102 4.92 -1.01 8.33
C SER A 102 5.34 -2.43 8.65
N LEU A 103 6.26 -2.62 9.60
CA LEU A 103 6.85 -3.92 9.92
C LEU A 103 5.78 -4.96 10.23
N LEU A 104 4.82 -4.62 11.09
CA LEU A 104 3.77 -5.54 11.50
C LEU A 104 2.86 -5.93 10.32
N ALA A 105 2.49 -4.99 9.47
CA ALA A 105 1.62 -5.25 8.33
C ALA A 105 2.30 -6.14 7.28
N LEU A 106 3.59 -5.87 6.99
CA LEU A 106 4.38 -6.68 6.07
C LEU A 106 4.64 -8.08 6.61
N GLN A 107 4.94 -8.22 7.91
CA GLN A 107 5.09 -9.52 8.55
C GLN A 107 3.78 -10.33 8.49
N GLN A 108 2.66 -9.71 8.83
CA GLN A 108 1.34 -10.35 8.72
C GLN A 108 1.03 -10.78 7.28
N LEU A 109 1.43 -9.99 6.30
CA LEU A 109 1.26 -10.32 4.88
C LEU A 109 2.09 -11.55 4.48
N LEU A 110 3.34 -11.67 4.94
CA LEU A 110 4.19 -12.83 4.69
C LEU A 110 3.62 -14.12 5.30
N HIS A 111 2.92 -14.02 6.45
CA HIS A 111 2.26 -15.15 7.11
C HIS A 111 0.84 -15.43 6.59
N SER A 112 0.30 -14.59 5.71
CA SER A 112 -1.03 -14.77 5.15
C SER A 112 -1.03 -15.81 4.01
N PRO A 113 -2.18 -16.43 3.71
CA PRO A 113 -2.32 -17.38 2.59
C PRO A 113 -2.38 -16.63 1.23
N VAL A 114 -1.39 -15.79 0.95
CA VAL A 114 -1.22 -15.05 -0.31
C VAL A 114 -0.24 -15.77 -1.24
N GLY A 115 -0.29 -15.46 -2.53
CA GLY A 115 0.64 -16.03 -3.50
C GLY A 115 2.10 -15.62 -3.28
N PRO A 116 3.07 -16.39 -3.80
CA PRO A 116 4.50 -16.11 -3.65
C PRO A 116 4.91 -14.76 -4.24
N ASN A 117 4.21 -14.28 -5.28
CA ASN A 117 4.43 -12.96 -5.86
C ASN A 117 4.14 -11.83 -4.86
N VAL A 118 3.11 -11.97 -4.03
CA VAL A 118 2.78 -10.99 -2.98
C VAL A 118 3.84 -11.00 -1.90
N LYS A 119 4.30 -12.18 -1.50
CA LYS A 119 5.38 -12.31 -0.51
C LYS A 119 6.66 -11.65 -1.01
N GLN A 120 7.08 -11.93 -2.24
CA GLN A 120 8.24 -11.28 -2.85
C GLN A 120 8.08 -9.74 -2.90
N ALA A 121 6.91 -9.25 -3.30
CA ALA A 121 6.62 -7.82 -3.30
C ALA A 121 6.69 -7.21 -1.89
N ALA A 122 6.28 -7.94 -0.85
CA ALA A 122 6.35 -7.49 0.54
C ALA A 122 7.79 -7.44 1.10
N LEU A 123 8.68 -8.32 0.63
CA LEU A 123 10.08 -8.36 1.07
C LEU A 123 10.86 -7.09 0.68
N LEU A 124 10.56 -6.47 -0.46
CA LEU A 124 11.25 -5.26 -0.95
C LEU A 124 11.09 -4.05 0.01
N PRO A 125 9.88 -3.55 0.31
CA PRO A 125 9.71 -2.46 1.29
C PRO A 125 10.16 -2.89 2.69
N LEU A 126 10.00 -4.16 3.07
CA LEU A 126 10.46 -4.67 4.36
C LEU A 126 11.98 -4.47 4.54
N ALA A 127 12.77 -4.82 3.52
CA ALA A 127 14.23 -4.70 3.55
C ALA A 127 14.72 -3.24 3.63
N MET A 128 13.88 -2.27 3.22
CA MET A 128 14.19 -0.84 3.32
C MET A 128 13.90 -0.24 4.70
N ILE A 129 13.13 -0.93 5.54
CA ILE A 129 12.82 -0.47 6.90
C ILE A 129 14.09 -0.49 7.75
N LYS A 130 14.38 0.64 8.39
CA LYS A 130 15.51 0.82 9.32
C LYS A 130 15.16 0.34 10.72
N ASP A 131 14.77 -0.92 10.83
CA ASP A 131 14.49 -1.61 12.08
C ASP A 131 15.34 -2.88 12.17
N VAL A 132 15.80 -3.21 13.38
CA VAL A 132 16.68 -4.38 13.62
C VAL A 132 15.90 -5.69 13.50
N SER A 133 14.60 -5.67 13.77
CA SER A 133 13.73 -6.84 13.69
C SER A 133 13.45 -7.27 12.25
N VAL A 134 13.78 -6.45 11.25
CA VAL A 134 13.69 -6.84 9.83
C VAL A 134 14.55 -8.06 9.53
N ASP A 135 15.74 -8.16 10.13
CA ASP A 135 16.65 -9.28 9.87
C ASP A 135 16.06 -10.61 10.34
N ASP A 136 15.30 -10.60 11.45
CA ASP A 136 14.59 -11.78 11.96
C ASP A 136 13.45 -12.19 11.01
N VAL A 137 12.71 -11.21 10.47
CA VAL A 137 11.62 -11.48 9.52
C VAL A 137 12.17 -12.00 8.18
N LEU A 138 13.27 -11.44 7.69
CA LEU A 138 13.94 -11.94 6.48
C LEU A 138 14.50 -13.35 6.70
N LEU A 139 15.10 -13.62 7.87
CA LEU A 139 15.57 -14.95 8.22
C LEU A 139 14.42 -15.97 8.22
N GLU A 140 13.28 -15.61 8.79
CA GLU A 140 12.08 -16.44 8.74
C GLU A 140 11.62 -16.70 7.30
N ALA A 141 11.60 -15.68 6.44
CA ALA A 141 11.23 -15.82 5.03
C ALA A 141 12.18 -16.73 4.22
N THR A 142 13.41 -16.98 4.68
CA THR A 142 14.32 -17.97 4.06
C THR A 142 13.86 -19.42 4.22
N LEU A 143 12.83 -19.65 5.05
CA LEU A 143 12.20 -20.94 5.32
C LEU A 143 10.83 -21.08 4.64
N ASP A 144 10.46 -20.16 3.74
CA ASP A 144 9.22 -20.24 2.96
C ASP A 144 9.19 -21.50 2.07
N ASP A 145 8.00 -21.98 1.74
CA ASP A 145 7.81 -23.14 0.87
C ASP A 145 8.12 -22.81 -0.61
N ASP A 146 8.06 -21.53 -0.99
CA ASP A 146 8.34 -21.08 -2.35
C ASP A 146 9.82 -20.69 -2.55
N GLU A 147 10.48 -21.33 -3.52
CA GLU A 147 11.91 -21.15 -3.77
C GLU A 147 12.29 -19.69 -4.08
N ALA A 148 11.47 -18.98 -4.86
CA ALA A 148 11.74 -17.59 -5.24
C ALA A 148 11.61 -16.64 -4.03
N VAL A 149 10.67 -16.91 -3.12
CA VAL A 149 10.60 -16.18 -1.84
C VAL A 149 11.86 -16.41 -1.01
N THR A 150 12.33 -17.67 -0.91
CA THR A 150 13.53 -17.97 -0.12
C THR A 150 14.80 -17.38 -0.71
N GLU A 151 14.94 -17.35 -2.04
CA GLU A 151 16.09 -16.78 -2.73
C GLU A 151 16.16 -15.27 -2.49
N LEU A 152 15.06 -14.55 -2.74
CA LEU A 152 14.98 -13.11 -2.51
C LEU A 152 15.23 -12.75 -1.04
N ALA A 153 14.67 -13.51 -0.09
CA ALA A 153 14.89 -13.27 1.33
C ALA A 153 16.38 -13.39 1.72
N ARG A 154 17.11 -14.37 1.15
CA ARG A 154 18.55 -14.53 1.38
C ARG A 154 19.36 -13.39 0.77
N GLU A 155 19.01 -12.95 -0.44
CA GLU A 155 19.66 -11.83 -1.10
C GLU A 155 19.52 -10.54 -0.29
N LEU A 156 18.30 -10.20 0.11
CA LEU A 156 18.02 -9.00 0.92
C LEU A 156 18.70 -9.04 2.29
N LEU A 157 18.76 -10.21 2.92
CA LEU A 157 19.47 -10.39 4.20
C LEU A 157 20.98 -10.20 4.05
N GLU A 158 21.56 -10.65 2.94
CA GLU A 158 22.97 -10.44 2.61
C GLU A 158 23.26 -8.96 2.29
N GLU A 159 22.39 -8.30 1.53
CA GLU A 159 22.52 -6.86 1.23
C GLU A 159 22.52 -6.00 2.49
N ARG A 160 21.66 -6.31 3.46
CA ARG A 160 21.57 -5.57 4.74
C ARG A 160 22.78 -5.74 5.65
N ARG A 161 23.61 -6.76 5.41
CA ARG A 161 24.84 -7.04 6.19
C ARG A 161 26.09 -6.37 5.61
N ARG A 162 26.01 -5.80 4.41
CA ARG A 162 27.11 -5.11 3.73
C ARG A 162 27.20 -3.64 4.13
#